data_AF-A0A0K8PJG9-F1
#
_entry.id   AF-A0A0K8PJG9-F1
#
_cell.length_a   1.000
_cell.length_b   1.000
_cell.length_c   1.000
_cell.angle_alpha   90.00
_cell.angle_beta   90.00
_cell.angle_gamma   90.00
#
_symmetry.space_group_name_H-M   'P 1'
#
loop_
_entity.id
_entity.type
_entity.pdbx_description
1 polymer ?
#
loop_
_entity_poly.entity_id
_entity_poly.type
_entity_poly.pdbx_seq_one_letter_code
_entity_poly.pdbx_strand_id
1 'polypeptide(L)'
;MVREWRDDRIGSALRGENPAVMRRLDAGFAVIGDVQFLPGYSVLLTDDPSVERLSELPQSRRLAFLRDMERLGEAVERACRRVESGFRRVNLEILGNADAFLHAHVWPRYDWEPEDLVRLPVWLYPREMWGEERYALGARHAPMREAIGEELDRLTG
;
A
#
# COMPACT_ATOMS: atom_id res chain seq x y z
N MET A 1 -16.58 -3.67 22.40
CA MET A 1 -15.76 -2.58 21.85
C MET A 1 -15.54 -2.91 20.39
N VAL A 2 -16.09 -2.11 19.47
CA VAL A 2 -15.82 -2.29 18.04
C VAL A 2 -14.33 -1.98 17.86
N ARG A 3 -13.52 -2.94 17.44
CA ARG A 3 -12.14 -2.63 17.06
C ARG A 3 -12.21 -1.77 15.83
N GLU A 4 -11.53 -0.62 15.84
CA GLU A 4 -11.36 0.17 14.63
C GLU A 4 -10.64 -0.69 13.59
N TRP A 5 -10.97 -0.55 12.31
CA TRP A 5 -10.35 -1.36 11.25
C TRP A 5 -8.82 -1.23 11.22
N ARG A 6 -8.27 -0.14 11.77
CA ARG A 6 -6.82 0.09 11.91
C ARG A 6 -6.16 -0.82 12.95
N ASP A 7 -6.90 -1.23 13.99
CA ASP A 7 -6.42 -2.11 15.06
C ASP A 7 -6.45 -3.60 14.63
N ASP A 8 -7.23 -3.92 13.59
CA ASP A 8 -7.39 -5.26 13.02
C ASP A 8 -7.48 -5.17 11.49
N ARG A 9 -6.39 -4.74 10.83
CA ARG A 9 -6.40 -4.45 9.38
C ARG A 9 -6.74 -5.65 8.52
N ILE A 10 -6.17 -6.81 8.85
CA ILE A 10 -6.36 -8.05 8.09
C ILE A 10 -7.73 -8.65 8.42
N GLY A 11 -8.10 -8.74 9.69
CA GLY A 11 -9.41 -9.28 10.07
C GLY A 11 -10.56 -8.44 9.55
N SER A 12 -10.47 -7.11 9.61
CA SER A 12 -11.48 -6.22 9.00
C SER A 12 -11.52 -6.33 7.48
N ALA A 13 -10.38 -6.56 6.80
CA ALA A 13 -10.36 -6.83 5.36
C ALA A 13 -11.04 -8.16 5.01
N LEU A 14 -10.80 -9.21 5.80
CA LEU A 14 -11.47 -10.52 5.67
C LEU A 14 -12.98 -10.43 5.86
N ARG A 15 -13.46 -9.55 6.76
CA ARG A 15 -14.89 -9.30 6.97
C ARG A 15 -15.52 -8.33 5.96
N GLY A 16 -14.72 -7.72 5.07
CA GLY A 16 -15.21 -6.71 4.12
C GLY A 16 -15.54 -5.35 4.76
N GLU A 17 -15.01 -5.09 5.96
CA GLU A 17 -15.29 -3.88 6.76
C GLU A 17 -14.19 -2.82 6.61
N ASN A 18 -13.01 -3.20 6.10
CA ASN A 18 -11.88 -2.28 5.98
C ASN A 18 -12.07 -1.31 4.80
N PRO A 19 -12.29 0.00 5.05
CA PRO A 19 -12.58 0.97 3.99
C PRO A 19 -11.36 1.29 3.11
N ALA A 20 -10.14 0.96 3.57
CA ALA A 20 -8.93 1.18 2.80
C ALA A 20 -8.72 0.14 1.69
N VAL A 21 -9.43 -0.99 1.74
CA VAL A 21 -9.34 -2.04 0.72
C VAL A 21 -9.79 -1.48 -0.64
N MET A 22 -8.90 -1.62 -1.62
CA MET A 22 -9.19 -1.35 -3.03
C MET A 22 -9.65 -2.65 -3.69
N ARG A 23 -8.86 -3.72 -3.59
CA ARG A 23 -9.18 -5.03 -4.17
C ARG A 23 -8.65 -6.18 -3.32
N ARG A 24 -9.38 -7.29 -3.37
CA ARG A 24 -8.88 -8.60 -3.00
C ARG A 24 -8.03 -9.15 -4.14
N LEU A 25 -6.85 -9.66 -3.82
CA LEU A 25 -5.94 -10.35 -4.75
C LEU A 25 -5.82 -11.84 -4.35
N ASP A 26 -4.87 -12.57 -4.94
CA ASP A 26 -4.79 -14.03 -4.80
C ASP A 26 -4.32 -14.47 -3.40
N ALA A 27 -3.39 -13.72 -2.82
CA ALA A 27 -2.75 -13.98 -1.54
C ALA A 27 -2.86 -12.82 -0.54
N GLY A 28 -3.62 -11.78 -0.88
CA GLY A 28 -3.72 -10.61 -0.02
C GLY A 28 -4.79 -9.61 -0.40
N PHE A 29 -4.70 -8.44 0.22
CA PHE A 29 -5.56 -7.30 -0.02
C PHE A 29 -4.71 -6.10 -0.41
N ALA A 30 -4.99 -5.51 -1.58
CA ALA A 30 -4.46 -4.22 -1.96
C ALA A 30 -5.25 -3.13 -1.23
N VAL A 31 -4.58 -2.36 -0.38
CA VAL A 31 -5.17 -1.24 0.37
C VAL A 31 -4.46 0.06 0.07
N ILE A 32 -5.18 1.19 0.11
CA ILE A 32 -4.56 2.51 0.08
C ILE A 32 -3.97 2.82 1.47
N GLY A 33 -2.82 3.49 1.49
CA GLY A 33 -2.12 3.82 2.73
C GLY A 33 -2.79 4.93 3.56
N ASP A 34 -2.60 4.89 4.87
CA ASP A 34 -3.20 5.81 5.84
C ASP A 34 -2.75 7.27 5.70
N VAL A 35 -1.58 7.49 5.10
CA VAL A 35 -1.01 8.80 4.81
C VAL A 35 -0.78 8.92 3.30
N GLN A 36 -0.84 10.12 2.76
CA GLN A 36 -0.77 10.36 1.32
C GLN A 36 0.10 11.59 0.99
N PHE A 37 1.11 11.89 1.81
CA PHE A 37 2.12 12.91 1.47
C PHE A 37 2.95 12.53 0.24
N LEU A 38 3.08 11.24 -0.04
CA LEU A 38 3.38 10.69 -1.37
C LEU A 38 2.06 10.09 -1.89
N PRO A 39 1.32 10.81 -2.76
CA PRO A 39 0.03 10.35 -3.26
C PRO A 39 0.13 8.97 -3.89
N GLY A 40 -0.84 8.09 -3.66
CA GLY A 40 -0.84 6.73 -4.22
C GLY A 40 -0.07 5.70 -3.39
N TYR A 41 0.51 6.08 -2.25
CA TYR A 41 1.03 5.12 -1.27
C TYR A 41 -0.03 4.05 -0.99
N SER A 42 0.37 2.81 -1.20
CA SER A 42 -0.46 1.63 -1.05
C SER A 42 0.26 0.54 -0.28
N VAL A 43 -0.50 -0.40 0.29
CA VAL A 43 0.04 -1.54 1.04
C VAL A 43 -0.64 -2.81 0.54
N LEU A 44 0.14 -3.87 0.34
CA LEU A 44 -0.38 -5.23 0.22
C LEU A 44 -0.39 -5.84 1.62
N LEU A 45 -1.57 -6.17 2.12
CA LEU A 45 -1.74 -6.94 3.36
C LEU A 45 -1.83 -8.42 3.02
N THR A 46 -1.17 -9.29 3.79
CA THR A 46 -1.46 -10.72 3.73
C THR A 46 -2.91 -11.00 4.11
N ASP A 47 -3.42 -12.15 3.66
CA ASP A 47 -4.75 -12.63 4.02
C ASP A 47 -4.78 -13.60 5.20
N ASP A 48 -3.62 -13.92 5.76
CA ASP A 48 -3.47 -14.75 6.94
C ASP A 48 -2.89 -13.90 8.09
N PRO A 49 -3.70 -13.54 9.10
CA PRO A 49 -3.26 -12.67 10.19
C PRO A 49 -2.19 -13.31 11.10
N SER A 50 -1.92 -14.61 10.96
CA SER A 50 -0.89 -15.32 11.72
C SER A 50 0.50 -15.27 11.09
N VAL A 51 0.61 -14.81 9.84
CA VAL A 51 1.86 -14.76 9.10
C VAL A 51 2.56 -13.44 9.35
N GLU A 52 3.80 -13.49 9.83
CA GLU A 52 4.61 -12.31 10.13
C GLU A 52 5.65 -12.01 9.05
N ARG A 53 6.11 -13.03 8.34
CA ARG A 53 7.18 -12.88 7.33
C ARG A 53 7.00 -13.82 6.14
N LEU A 54 7.51 -13.41 4.98
CA LEU A 54 7.44 -14.20 3.73
C LEU A 54 7.85 -15.67 3.90
N SER A 55 8.87 -15.93 4.74
CA SER A 55 9.42 -17.27 4.95
C SER A 55 8.47 -18.24 5.65
N GLU A 56 7.43 -17.76 6.32
CA GLU A 56 6.42 -18.59 6.99
C GLU A 56 5.36 -19.10 6.02
N LEU A 57 5.15 -18.41 4.89
CA LEU A 57 4.25 -18.88 3.85
C LEU A 57 4.82 -20.13 3.16
N PRO A 58 3.96 -21.13 2.86
CA PRO A 58 4.29 -22.18 1.90
C PRO A 58 4.74 -21.57 0.56
N GLN A 59 5.62 -22.26 -0.17
CA GLN A 59 6.25 -21.72 -1.38
C GLN A 59 5.23 -21.18 -2.39
N SER A 60 4.13 -21.91 -2.65
CA SER A 60 3.08 -21.47 -3.57
C SER A 60 2.42 -20.17 -3.14
N ARG A 61 2.11 -20.03 -1.84
CA ARG A 61 1.52 -18.82 -1.25
C ARG A 61 2.48 -17.65 -1.23
N ARG A 62 3.77 -17.91 -0.95
CA ARG A 62 4.84 -16.90 -1.01
C ARG A 62 4.97 -16.32 -2.42
N LEU A 63 4.97 -17.17 -3.44
CA LEU A 63 5.03 -16.73 -4.84
C LEU A 63 3.78 -15.96 -5.26
N ALA A 64 2.60 -16.38 -4.80
CA ALA A 64 1.37 -15.63 -5.04
C ALA A 64 1.40 -14.24 -4.38
N PHE A 65 1.91 -14.13 -3.14
CA PHE A 65 2.07 -12.84 -2.46
C PHE A 65 3.05 -11.91 -3.19
N LEU A 66 4.19 -12.44 -3.67
CA LEU A 66 5.14 -11.65 -4.45
C LEU A 66 4.56 -11.20 -5.80
N ARG A 67 3.75 -12.05 -6.46
CA ARG A 67 3.01 -11.68 -7.67
C ARG A 67 1.98 -10.58 -7.39
N ASP A 68 1.24 -10.69 -6.29
CA ASP A 68 0.30 -9.65 -5.88
C ASP A 68 1.00 -8.32 -5.58
N MET A 69 2.18 -8.37 -4.96
CA MET A 69 2.99 -7.19 -4.67
C MET A 69 3.47 -6.52 -5.96
N GLU A 70 3.95 -7.31 -6.91
CA GLU A 70 4.37 -6.85 -8.24
C GLU A 70 3.19 -6.20 -8.98
N ARG A 71 2.04 -6.87 -9.02
CA ARG A 71 0.82 -6.35 -9.63
C ARG A 71 0.33 -5.05 -9.00
N LEU A 72 0.37 -4.94 -7.67
CA LEU A 72 0.04 -3.68 -6.98
C LEU A 72 1.05 -2.57 -7.31
N GLY A 73 2.34 -2.91 -7.37
CA GLY A 73 3.39 -2.01 -7.81
C GLY A 73 3.13 -1.44 -9.20
N GLU A 74 2.81 -2.30 -10.17
CA GLU A 74 2.49 -1.88 -11.53
C GLU A 74 1.21 -1.04 -11.59
N ALA A 75 0.16 -1.43 -10.87
CA ALA A 75 -1.08 -0.66 -10.81
C ALA A 75 -0.86 0.75 -10.26
N VAL A 76 -0.07 0.88 -9.19
CA VAL A 76 0.31 2.17 -8.60
C VAL A 76 1.14 2.99 -9.56
N GLU A 77 2.13 2.40 -10.25
CA GLU A 77 2.92 3.10 -11.27
C GLU A 77 2.03 3.66 -12.39
N ARG A 78 1.16 2.84 -12.97
CA ARG A 78 0.28 3.25 -14.07
C ARG A 78 -0.71 4.32 -13.64
N ALA A 79 -1.31 4.17 -12.46
CA ALA A 79 -2.23 5.16 -11.90
C ALA A 79 -1.53 6.49 -11.60
N CYS A 80 -0.35 6.45 -10.97
CA CYS A 80 0.39 7.67 -10.62
C CYS A 80 0.85 8.42 -11.86
N ARG A 81 1.34 7.74 -12.91
CA ARG A 81 1.67 8.39 -14.19
C ARG A 81 0.49 9.09 -14.85
N ARG A 82 -0.72 8.58 -14.62
CA ARG A 82 -1.97 9.13 -15.18
C ARG A 82 -2.52 10.30 -14.37
N VAL A 83 -2.47 10.20 -13.05
CA VAL A 83 -3.16 11.14 -12.15
C VAL A 83 -2.22 12.24 -11.66
N GLU A 84 -0.94 11.96 -11.48
CA GLU A 84 -0.02 12.85 -10.76
C GLU A 84 1.20 13.24 -11.59
N SER A 85 1.62 14.50 -11.46
CA SER A 85 2.77 15.02 -12.22
C SER A 85 4.09 14.70 -11.52
N GLY A 86 5.16 14.56 -12.30
CA GLY A 86 6.51 14.30 -11.77
C GLY A 86 6.71 12.91 -11.19
N PHE A 87 5.89 11.91 -11.55
CA PHE A 87 6.14 10.52 -11.17
C PHE A 87 7.54 10.08 -11.63
N ARG A 88 8.31 9.51 -10.69
CA ARG A 88 9.70 9.10 -10.90
C ARG A 88 9.82 7.58 -11.00
N ARG A 89 9.37 6.85 -9.99
CA ARG A 89 9.45 5.37 -9.86
C ARG A 89 8.59 4.85 -8.71
N VAL A 90 8.49 3.54 -8.56
CA VAL A 90 7.97 2.89 -7.35
C VAL A 90 9.10 2.28 -6.51
N ASN A 91 8.97 2.31 -5.19
CA ASN A 91 9.74 1.51 -4.24
C ASN A 91 8.84 0.44 -3.62
N LEU A 92 9.33 -0.79 -3.54
CA LEU A 92 8.64 -1.93 -2.94
C LEU A 92 9.42 -2.37 -1.72
N GLU A 93 8.77 -2.41 -0.55
CA GLU A 93 9.44 -2.67 0.72
C GLU A 93 8.62 -3.66 1.55
N ILE A 94 9.24 -4.76 1.98
CA ILE A 94 8.69 -5.65 3.00
C ILE A 94 9.52 -5.43 4.26
N LEU A 95 8.91 -4.79 5.26
CA LEU A 95 9.53 -4.46 6.53
C LEU A 95 8.92 -5.32 7.64
N GLY A 96 8.38 -4.72 8.71
CA GLY A 96 7.66 -5.46 9.77
C GLY A 96 8.18 -5.25 11.20
N ASN A 97 9.07 -4.29 11.45
CA ASN A 97 9.57 -4.02 12.80
C ASN A 97 8.52 -3.38 13.72
N ALA A 98 7.59 -2.58 13.16
CA ALA A 98 6.54 -1.89 13.93
C ALA A 98 5.26 -2.73 14.03
N ASP A 99 4.82 -3.27 12.90
CA ASP A 99 3.66 -4.16 12.79
C ASP A 99 4.15 -5.53 12.29
N ALA A 100 3.95 -6.58 13.09
CA ALA A 100 4.59 -7.87 12.83
C ALA A 100 3.97 -8.64 11.66
N PHE A 101 2.69 -8.43 11.33
CA PHE A 101 2.03 -9.17 10.25
C PHE A 101 2.68 -8.90 8.89
N LEU A 102 2.69 -9.88 7.98
CA LEU A 102 3.29 -9.72 6.66
C LEU A 102 2.53 -8.68 5.82
N HIS A 103 3.24 -7.64 5.42
CA HIS A 103 2.75 -6.63 4.48
C HIS A 103 3.89 -6.08 3.62
N ALA A 104 3.53 -5.58 2.44
CA ALA A 104 4.45 -4.91 1.53
C ALA A 104 3.99 -3.48 1.26
N HIS A 105 4.88 -2.51 1.44
CA HIS A 105 4.65 -1.12 1.08
C HIS A 105 4.96 -0.89 -0.40
N VAL A 106 4.09 -0.11 -1.05
CA VAL A 106 4.24 0.34 -2.42
C VAL A 106 4.26 1.86 -2.42
N TRP A 107 5.45 2.42 -2.56
CA TRP A 107 5.72 3.85 -2.45
C TRP A 107 6.00 4.45 -3.83
N PRO A 108 5.04 5.17 -4.43
CA PRO A 108 5.37 6.02 -5.58
C PRO A 108 6.29 7.16 -5.13
N ARG A 109 7.31 7.40 -5.95
CA ARG A 109 8.33 8.44 -5.78
C ARG A 109 8.16 9.48 -6.87
N TYR A 110 8.52 10.71 -6.57
CA TYR A 110 8.29 11.88 -7.41
C TYR A 110 9.50 12.80 -7.49
N ASP A 111 9.68 13.46 -8.63
CA ASP A 111 10.77 14.40 -8.86
C ASP A 111 10.62 15.72 -8.08
N TRP A 112 9.42 16.00 -7.57
CA TRP A 112 9.16 17.15 -6.69
C TRP A 112 9.49 16.89 -5.23
N GLU A 113 9.84 15.65 -4.86
CA GLU A 113 10.32 15.34 -3.49
C GLU A 113 11.55 16.20 -3.14
N PRO A 114 11.71 16.63 -1.88
CA PRO A 114 12.90 17.36 -1.45
C PRO A 114 14.20 16.61 -1.79
N GLU A 115 15.22 17.32 -2.28
CA GLU A 115 16.47 16.71 -2.79
C GLU A 115 17.23 15.89 -1.73
N ASP A 116 17.08 16.26 -0.47
CA ASP A 116 17.64 15.57 0.70
C ASP A 116 16.85 14.31 1.09
N LEU A 117 15.60 14.17 0.66
CA LEU A 117 14.72 13.04 0.97
C LEU A 117 14.52 12.05 -0.19
N VAL A 118 14.55 12.52 -1.45
CA VAL A 118 14.20 11.70 -2.64
C VAL A 118 15.11 10.47 -2.83
N ARG A 119 16.31 10.50 -2.23
CA ARG A 119 17.29 9.39 -2.28
C ARG A 119 17.28 8.50 -1.04
N LEU A 120 16.49 8.86 -0.02
CA LEU A 120 16.37 8.12 1.22
C LEU A 120 15.15 7.17 1.19
N PRO A 121 15.17 6.12 2.04
CA PRO A 121 13.97 5.36 2.36
C PRO A 121 12.86 6.28 2.89
N VAL A 122 11.61 5.97 2.55
CA VAL A 122 10.46 6.84 2.89
C VAL A 122 10.28 6.99 4.41
N TRP A 123 10.62 5.97 5.21
CA TRP A 123 10.50 6.03 6.66
C TRP A 123 11.38 7.11 7.34
N LEU A 124 12.34 7.70 6.62
CA LEU A 124 13.14 8.85 7.08
C LEU A 124 12.49 10.22 6.83
N TYR A 125 11.30 10.26 6.22
CA TYR A 125 10.52 11.51 6.13
C TYR A 125 10.22 12.07 7.53
N PRO A 126 10.19 13.41 7.69
CA PRO A 126 9.90 14.06 8.97
C PRO A 126 8.65 13.50 9.65
N ARG A 127 8.75 13.26 10.97
CA ARG A 127 7.69 12.58 11.74
C ARG A 127 6.34 13.29 11.66
N GLU A 128 6.37 14.61 11.51
CA GLU A 128 5.20 15.47 11.37
C GLU A 128 4.36 15.08 10.15
N MET A 129 5.00 14.71 9.03
CA MET A 129 4.30 14.32 7.81
C MET A 129 3.46 13.05 7.98
N TRP A 130 3.80 12.20 8.95
CA TRP A 130 3.06 10.98 9.27
C TRP A 130 1.83 11.23 10.16
N GLY A 131 1.79 12.36 10.88
CA GLY A 131 0.73 12.68 11.84
C GLY A 131 -0.16 13.87 11.46
N GLU A 132 0.23 14.65 10.47
CA GLU A 132 -0.54 15.83 10.05
C GLU A 132 -1.81 15.45 9.26
N GLU A 133 -2.94 16.04 9.66
CA GLU A 133 -4.27 15.80 9.06
C GLU A 133 -4.31 16.06 7.53
N ARG A 134 -3.51 17.02 7.04
CA ARG A 134 -3.42 17.31 5.60
C ARG A 134 -2.84 16.16 4.78
N TYR A 135 -2.17 15.20 5.41
CA TYR A 135 -1.67 13.99 4.77
C TYR A 135 -2.49 12.75 5.09
N ALA A 136 -3.32 12.78 6.13
CA ALA A 136 -4.20 11.66 6.47
C ALA A 136 -5.15 11.29 5.31
N LEU A 137 -5.34 10.00 5.10
CA LEU A 137 -6.27 9.47 4.11
C LEU A 137 -7.68 10.06 4.30
N GLY A 138 -8.35 10.40 3.20
CA GLY A 138 -9.63 11.10 3.21
C GLY A 138 -10.20 11.23 1.80
N ALA A 139 -11.40 11.80 1.68
CA ALA A 139 -12.17 11.85 0.43
C ALA A 139 -11.40 12.48 -0.76
N ARG A 140 -10.49 13.43 -0.50
CA ARG A 140 -9.64 14.05 -1.52
C ARG A 140 -8.74 13.07 -2.29
N HIS A 141 -8.47 11.90 -1.70
CA HIS A 141 -7.63 10.86 -2.31
C HIS A 141 -8.45 9.84 -3.12
N ALA A 142 -9.77 10.00 -3.22
CA ALA A 142 -10.64 9.11 -3.97
C ALA A 142 -10.22 8.95 -5.45
N PRO A 143 -9.87 10.01 -6.20
CA PRO A 143 -9.46 9.86 -7.60
C PRO A 143 -8.22 8.97 -7.79
N MET A 144 -7.21 9.12 -6.92
CA MET A 144 -6.01 8.28 -6.95
C MET A 144 -6.34 6.83 -6.57
N ARG A 145 -7.14 6.63 -5.52
CA ARG A 145 -7.60 5.30 -5.07
C ARG A 145 -8.37 4.57 -6.16
N GLU A 146 -9.29 5.26 -6.83
CA GLU A 146 -10.08 4.73 -7.95
C GLU A 146 -9.18 4.37 -9.12
N ALA A 147 -8.25 5.26 -9.49
CA ALA A 147 -7.31 5.01 -10.57
C ALA A 147 -6.45 3.76 -10.32
N ILE A 148 -5.98 3.53 -9.10
CA ILE A 148 -5.22 2.31 -8.74
C ILE A 148 -6.14 1.08 -8.83
N GLY A 149 -7.37 1.17 -8.33
CA GLY A 149 -8.37 0.10 -8.44
C GLY A 149 -8.65 -0.32 -9.89
N GLU A 150 -8.81 0.65 -10.80
CA GLU A 150 -9.01 0.40 -12.24
C GLU A 150 -7.80 -0.28 -12.90
N GLU A 151 -6.58 0.12 -12.53
CA GLU A 151 -5.36 -0.51 -13.05
C GLU A 151 -5.24 -1.96 -12.52
N LEU A 152 -5.54 -2.19 -11.24
CA LEU A 152 -5.61 -3.54 -10.68
C LEU A 152 -6.59 -4.41 -11.47
N ASP A 153 -7.80 -3.91 -11.76
CA ASP A 153 -8.80 -4.66 -12.53
C ASP A 153 -8.31 -5.01 -13.94
N ARG A 154 -7.63 -4.08 -14.62
CA ARG A 154 -7.03 -4.30 -15.94
C ARG A 154 -5.90 -5.32 -15.95
N LEU A 155 -5.11 -5.39 -14.87
CA LEU A 155 -4.01 -6.36 -14.71
C LEU A 155 -4.48 -7.77 -14.30
N THR A 156 -5.80 -8.00 -14.18
CA THR A 156 -6.37 -9.34 -13.92
C THR A 156 -6.49 -10.20 -15.18
N GLY A 157 -6.24 -9.62 -16.37
CA GLY A 157 -6.42 -10.25 -17.68
C GLY A 157 -5.21 -11.00 -18.19
#